data_AF-A0A955X105-F1
#
_entry.id   AF-A0A955X105-F1
#
_cell.length_a   1.000
_cell.length_b   1.000
_cell.length_c   1.000
_cell.angle_alpha   90.00
_cell.angle_beta   90.00
_cell.angle_gamma   90.00
#
_symmetry.space_group_name_H-M   'P 1'
#
loop_
_entity.id
_entity.type
_entity.pdbx_description
1 polymer ?
#
loop_
_entity_poly.entity_id
_entity_poly.type
_entity_poly.pdbx_seq_one_letter_code
_entity_poly.pdbx_strand_id
1 'polypeptide(L)'
;RIFPFKIHRGKQPYDLSHKYLLIPKTFGADGFWGMTQKQQHTVEERWHQALLRGTEIHGLPYSGQETGGPNFGWAETAMYWPQVHMVGAADEALQCNDCHPTDGEPGRLDWAALGYPGDPAQVGGRLQNGLVDETAPFTGQEVAQ
;
A
#
# COMPACT_ATOMS: atom_id res chain seq x y z
N ARG A 1 8.06 -14.40 5.67
CA ARG A 1 6.78 -14.88 5.08
C ARG A 1 6.26 -13.79 4.17
N ILE A 2 5.69 -14.13 3.01
CA ILE A 2 5.07 -13.19 2.07
C ILE A 2 3.56 -13.15 2.37
N PHE A 3 2.93 -11.97 2.35
CA PHE A 3 1.50 -11.78 2.64
C PHE A 3 0.82 -10.92 1.56
N PRO A 4 -0.46 -11.20 1.22
CA PRO A 4 -1.19 -10.40 0.26
C PRO A 4 -1.78 -9.12 0.89
N PHE A 5 -1.71 -8.02 0.14
CA PHE A 5 -2.29 -6.74 0.54
C PHE A 5 -3.08 -6.10 -0.61
N LYS A 6 -4.21 -5.48 -0.28
CA LYS A 6 -4.85 -4.47 -1.14
C LYS A 6 -4.17 -3.13 -0.87
N ILE A 7 -3.75 -2.44 -1.93
CA ILE A 7 -3.14 -1.10 -1.83
C ILE A 7 -4.19 -0.05 -2.20
N HIS A 8 -4.61 0.75 -1.23
CA HIS A 8 -5.47 1.91 -1.46
C HIS A 8 -4.61 3.15 -1.70
N ARG A 9 -4.67 3.71 -2.91
CA ARG A 9 -3.91 4.91 -3.30
C ARG A 9 -4.84 6.13 -3.38
N GLY A 10 -4.34 7.30 -3.00
CA GLY A 10 -5.11 8.54 -3.07
C GLY A 10 -4.26 9.80 -2.86
N LYS A 11 -4.92 10.96 -2.93
CA LYS A 11 -4.32 12.26 -2.60
C LYS A 11 -5.05 12.87 -1.41
N GLN A 12 -4.30 13.27 -0.39
CA GLN A 12 -4.84 13.83 0.86
C GLN A 12 -4.29 15.23 1.12
N PRO A 13 -5.07 16.13 1.75
CA PRO A 13 -4.62 17.49 2.02
C PRO A 13 -3.51 17.49 3.08
N TYR A 14 -2.49 18.33 2.88
CA TYR A 14 -1.41 18.53 3.84
C TYR A 14 -1.09 20.02 4.01
N ASP A 15 -0.56 20.38 5.16
CA ASP A 15 -0.17 21.74 5.49
C ASP A 15 1.15 22.14 4.80
N LEU A 16 1.14 23.22 4.00
CA LEU A 16 2.33 23.66 3.27
C LEU A 16 3.45 24.20 4.17
N SER A 17 3.14 24.65 5.38
CA SER A 17 4.13 25.13 6.35
C SER A 17 4.54 24.02 7.32
N HIS A 18 3.57 23.37 7.96
CA HIS A 18 3.82 22.41 9.03
C HIS A 18 4.14 20.98 8.56
N LYS A 19 3.92 20.68 7.28
CA LYS A 19 4.31 19.41 6.64
C LYS A 19 3.70 18.15 7.26
N TYR A 20 2.48 18.23 7.77
CA TYR A 20 1.67 17.07 8.14
C TYR A 20 0.36 17.01 7.35
N LEU A 21 -0.25 15.83 7.30
CA LEU A 21 -1.59 15.63 6.77
C LEU A 21 -2.61 16.36 7.64
N LEU A 22 -3.56 17.04 7.00
CA LEU A 22 -4.64 17.75 7.67
C LEU A 22 -5.86 16.86 7.80
N ILE A 23 -6.68 17.13 8.82
CA ILE A 23 -7.91 16.37 9.11
C ILE A 23 -9.11 17.28 8.79
N PRO A 24 -9.67 17.21 7.57
CA PRO A 24 -10.78 18.10 7.19
C PRO A 24 -12.11 17.67 7.83
N LYS A 25 -12.94 18.65 8.19
CA LYS A 25 -14.36 18.43 8.45
C LYS A 25 -15.11 18.26 7.13
N THR A 26 -15.43 17.03 6.75
CA THR A 26 -16.09 16.74 5.47
C THR A 26 -17.61 16.77 5.54
N PHE A 27 -18.20 16.45 6.70
CA PHE A 27 -19.64 16.29 6.90
C PHE A 27 -20.26 17.33 7.84
N GLY A 28 -21.56 17.58 7.69
CA GLY A 28 -22.34 18.62 8.38
C GLY A 28 -22.61 19.83 7.48
N ALA A 29 -23.51 20.72 7.91
CA ALA A 29 -23.87 21.94 7.15
C ALA A 29 -22.66 22.86 6.90
N ASP A 30 -21.71 22.86 7.83
CA ASP A 30 -20.44 23.59 7.81
C ASP A 30 -19.24 22.72 7.37
N GLY A 31 -19.48 21.45 7.00
CA GLY A 31 -18.46 20.57 6.42
C GLY A 31 -18.31 20.79 4.92
N PHE A 32 -17.22 20.28 4.34
CA PHE A 32 -16.92 20.42 2.91
C PHE A 32 -18.12 20.11 1.99
N TRP A 33 -18.84 19.01 2.25
CA TRP A 33 -19.98 18.58 1.44
C TRP A 33 -21.28 19.36 1.71
N GLY A 34 -21.41 19.97 2.89
CA GLY A 34 -22.56 20.81 3.27
C GLY A 34 -22.47 22.22 2.71
N MET A 35 -21.24 22.72 2.52
CA MET A 35 -20.97 23.95 1.78
C MET A 35 -21.23 23.70 0.28
N THR A 36 -22.47 23.88 -0.17
CA THR A 36 -22.85 23.66 -1.58
C THR A 36 -22.72 24.93 -2.40
N GLN A 37 -22.71 24.80 -3.73
CA GLN A 37 -22.59 25.90 -4.72
C GLN A 37 -23.65 27.02 -4.56
N LYS A 38 -24.74 26.80 -3.82
CA LYS A 38 -25.70 27.86 -3.47
C LYS A 38 -25.12 28.90 -2.51
N GLN A 39 -24.10 28.51 -1.76
CA GLN A 39 -23.27 29.39 -0.95
C GLN A 39 -22.06 29.77 -1.83
N GLN A 40 -21.72 31.06 -1.86
CA GLN A 40 -20.80 31.72 -2.79
C GLN A 40 -19.31 31.31 -2.63
N HIS A 41 -19.01 30.01 -2.51
CA HIS A 41 -17.67 29.50 -2.22
C HIS A 41 -17.09 28.66 -3.36
N THR A 42 -15.85 28.95 -3.76
CA THR A 42 -15.05 28.12 -4.65
C THR A 42 -14.70 26.77 -4.00
N VAL A 43 -14.24 25.79 -4.80
CA VAL A 43 -13.81 24.48 -4.26
C VAL A 43 -12.64 24.64 -3.27
N GLU A 44 -11.70 25.54 -3.56
CA GLU A 44 -10.54 25.82 -2.70
C GLU A 44 -10.95 26.48 -1.38
N GLU A 45 -11.87 27.45 -1.43
CA GLU A 45 -12.42 28.08 -0.22
C GLU A 45 -13.13 27.06 0.66
N ARG A 46 -13.92 26.15 0.07
CA ARG A 46 -14.57 25.07 0.83
C ARG A 46 -13.56 24.13 1.49
N TRP A 47 -12.44 23.82 0.83
CA TRP A 47 -11.37 23.05 1.44
C TRP A 47 -10.71 23.82 2.58
N HIS A 48 -10.33 25.06 2.35
CA HIS A 48 -9.73 25.90 3.39
C HIS A 48 -10.64 26.01 4.62
N GLN A 49 -11.94 26.24 4.45
CA GLN A 49 -12.91 26.26 5.55
C GLN A 49 -13.03 24.90 6.24
N ALA A 50 -13.14 23.80 5.49
CA ALA A 50 -13.20 22.45 6.06
C ALA A 50 -11.95 22.11 6.89
N LEU A 51 -10.78 22.59 6.49
CA LEU A 51 -9.51 22.39 7.19
C LEU A 51 -9.45 23.25 8.47
N LEU A 52 -9.90 24.51 8.43
CA LEU A 52 -10.04 25.35 9.62
C LEU A 52 -10.97 24.71 10.66
N ARG A 53 -12.15 24.23 10.24
CA ARG A 53 -13.08 23.52 11.13
C ARG A 53 -12.47 22.22 11.67
N GLY A 54 -11.66 21.54 10.87
CA GLY A 54 -10.87 20.40 11.30
C GLY A 54 -9.93 20.73 12.46
N THR A 55 -9.20 21.85 12.35
CA THR A 55 -8.34 22.37 13.42
C THR A 55 -9.13 22.67 14.69
N GLU A 56 -10.30 23.31 14.59
CA GLU A 56 -11.16 23.58 15.74
C GLU A 56 -11.62 22.31 16.47
N ILE A 57 -11.88 21.22 15.73
CA ILE A 57 -12.33 19.93 16.29
C ILE A 57 -11.18 19.13 16.91
N HIS A 58 -10.02 19.10 16.24
CA HIS A 58 -8.93 18.19 16.58
C HIS A 58 -7.77 18.85 17.32
N GLY A 59 -7.72 20.18 17.39
CA GLY A 59 -6.64 20.93 18.00
C GLY A 59 -5.32 20.88 17.23
N LEU A 60 -5.30 20.36 16.00
CA LEU A 60 -4.13 20.33 15.13
C LEU A 60 -4.06 21.64 14.33
N PRO A 61 -3.04 22.50 14.53
CA PRO A 61 -2.96 23.79 13.85
C PRO A 61 -3.03 23.66 12.32
N TYR A 62 -3.53 24.68 11.65
CA TYR A 62 -3.47 24.77 10.20
C TYR A 62 -2.94 26.15 9.84
N SER A 63 -1.82 26.18 9.12
CA SER A 63 -1.10 27.41 8.77
C SER A 63 -1.95 28.37 7.93
N GLY A 64 -3.02 27.90 7.27
CA GLY A 64 -3.98 28.78 6.61
C GLY A 64 -4.68 29.76 7.55
N GLN A 65 -4.76 29.43 8.85
CA GLN A 65 -5.25 30.35 9.89
C GLN A 65 -4.29 31.53 10.09
N GLU A 66 -2.98 31.30 9.99
CA GLU A 66 -1.93 32.30 10.20
C GLU A 66 -1.74 33.17 8.96
N THR A 67 -1.81 32.57 7.76
CA THR A 67 -1.66 33.28 6.48
C THR A 67 -2.91 34.04 6.06
N GLY A 68 -4.05 33.79 6.71
CA GLY A 68 -5.34 34.42 6.37
C GLY A 68 -5.98 33.89 5.09
N GLY A 69 -5.51 32.76 4.55
CA GLY A 69 -6.01 32.17 3.32
C GLY A 69 -5.61 30.70 3.14
N PRO A 70 -5.99 30.06 2.01
CA PRO A 70 -5.57 28.69 1.69
C PRO A 70 -4.05 28.52 1.77
N ASN A 71 -3.57 27.56 2.57
CA ASN A 71 -2.15 27.20 2.64
C ASN A 71 -1.96 25.68 2.78
N PHE A 72 -2.54 24.94 1.83
CA PHE A 72 -2.50 23.49 1.80
C PHE A 72 -2.13 22.97 0.40
N GLY A 73 -1.61 21.75 0.35
CA GLY A 73 -1.34 21.03 -0.88
C GLY A 73 -1.93 19.63 -0.85
N TRP A 74 -1.59 18.83 -1.86
CA TRP A 74 -2.03 17.43 -1.98
C TRP A 74 -0.83 16.49 -1.96
N ALA A 75 -0.81 15.56 -1.01
CA ALA A 75 0.22 14.53 -0.90
C ALA A 75 -0.33 13.19 -1.43
N GLU A 76 0.49 12.48 -2.22
CA GLU A 76 0.18 11.11 -2.62
C GLU A 76 0.34 10.16 -1.44
N THR A 77 -0.63 9.26 -1.29
CA THR A 77 -0.70 8.32 -0.17
C THR A 77 -0.96 6.92 -0.68
N ALA A 78 -0.38 5.94 0.01
CA ALA A 78 -0.66 4.52 -0.18
C ALA A 78 -0.90 3.88 1.19
N MET A 79 -2.06 3.25 1.35
CA MET A 79 -2.43 2.52 2.56
C MET A 79 -2.55 1.02 2.23
N TYR A 80 -1.87 0.20 3.02
CA TYR A 80 -1.80 -1.25 2.83
C TYR A 80 -2.80 -1.93 3.74
N TRP A 81 -3.74 -2.67 3.15
CA TRP A 81 -4.77 -3.42 3.86
C TRP A 81 -4.53 -4.92 3.68
N PRO A 82 -4.29 -5.68 4.77
CA PRO A 82 -4.14 -7.13 4.67
C PRO A 82 -5.39 -7.79 4.07
N GLN A 83 -5.21 -8.72 3.14
CA GLN A 83 -6.32 -9.51 2.60
C GLN A 83 -6.40 -10.85 3.34
N VAL A 84 -7.36 -10.96 4.26
CA VAL A 84 -7.51 -12.12 5.17
C VAL A 84 -8.87 -12.83 5.06
N HIS A 85 -9.74 -12.36 4.18
CA HIS A 85 -11.06 -12.94 3.87
C HIS A 85 -11.14 -13.27 2.37
N MET A 86 -12.26 -13.87 1.94
CA MET A 86 -12.44 -14.38 0.57
C MET A 86 -11.39 -15.43 0.20
N VAL A 87 -11.15 -16.38 1.11
CA VAL A 87 -10.30 -17.55 0.84
C VAL A 87 -10.99 -18.41 -0.21
N GLY A 88 -10.35 -18.59 -1.36
CA GLY A 88 -10.84 -19.44 -2.44
C GLY A 88 -10.87 -20.92 -2.05
N ALA A 89 -11.50 -21.75 -2.90
CA ALA A 89 -11.47 -23.18 -2.70
C ALA A 89 -10.04 -23.75 -2.86
N ALA A 90 -9.78 -24.94 -2.32
CA ALA A 90 -8.43 -25.49 -2.28
C ALA A 90 -7.85 -25.77 -3.69
N ASP A 91 -8.70 -26.10 -4.65
CA ASP A 91 -8.37 -26.31 -6.06
C ASP A 91 -8.11 -24.99 -6.83
N GLU A 92 -8.46 -23.85 -6.26
CA GLU A 92 -8.15 -22.51 -6.76
C GLU A 92 -6.91 -21.89 -6.10
N ALA A 93 -6.24 -22.63 -5.21
CA ALA A 93 -5.02 -22.16 -4.57
C ALA A 93 -3.92 -21.90 -5.62
N LEU A 94 -3.08 -20.89 -5.37
CA LEU A 94 -1.93 -20.61 -6.24
C LEU A 94 -1.01 -21.83 -6.32
N GLN A 95 -0.67 -22.21 -7.54
CA GLN A 95 0.22 -23.33 -7.85
C GLN A 95 1.63 -22.82 -8.15
N CYS A 96 2.59 -23.73 -8.31
CA CYS A 96 4.00 -23.40 -8.54
C CYS A 96 4.19 -22.36 -9.66
N ASN A 97 3.52 -22.57 -10.80
CA ASN A 97 3.68 -21.74 -11.99
C ASN A 97 2.99 -20.36 -11.88
N ASP A 98 2.11 -20.15 -10.90
CA ASP A 98 1.56 -18.81 -10.63
C ASP A 98 2.65 -17.84 -10.14
N CYS A 99 3.65 -18.37 -9.42
CA CYS A 99 4.78 -17.59 -8.92
C CYS A 99 6.04 -17.79 -9.78
N HIS A 100 6.22 -19.00 -10.33
CA HIS A 100 7.40 -19.46 -11.05
C HIS A 100 7.06 -19.87 -12.51
N PRO A 101 6.62 -18.94 -13.35
CA PRO A 101 6.25 -19.24 -14.73
C PRO A 101 7.46 -19.77 -15.53
N THR A 102 7.23 -20.76 -16.37
CA THR A 102 8.26 -21.42 -17.20
C THR A 102 8.24 -20.98 -18.66
N ASP A 103 7.22 -20.23 -19.06
CA ASP A 103 6.98 -19.73 -20.42
C ASP A 103 7.58 -18.34 -20.65
N GLY A 104 8.19 -17.74 -19.63
CA GLY A 104 8.79 -16.40 -19.69
C GLY A 104 7.81 -15.26 -19.43
N GLU A 105 6.53 -15.56 -19.15
CA GLU A 105 5.56 -14.57 -18.70
C GLU A 105 5.88 -14.09 -17.27
N PRO A 106 5.48 -12.88 -16.87
CA PRO A 106 5.70 -12.39 -15.51
C PRO A 106 4.82 -13.12 -14.48
N GLY A 107 5.45 -13.64 -13.42
CA GLY A 107 4.77 -14.31 -12.30
C GLY A 107 4.09 -13.32 -11.34
N ARG A 108 3.38 -13.85 -10.35
CA ARG A 108 2.66 -13.04 -9.34
C ARG A 108 3.56 -12.27 -8.38
N LEU A 109 4.84 -12.64 -8.27
CA LEU A 109 5.76 -12.09 -7.27
C LEU A 109 6.87 -11.29 -7.95
N ASP A 110 7.03 -10.04 -7.50
CA ASP A 110 8.19 -9.23 -7.82
C ASP A 110 9.37 -9.66 -6.93
N TRP A 111 10.16 -10.61 -7.43
CA TRP A 111 11.27 -11.20 -6.69
C TRP A 111 12.32 -10.16 -6.27
N ALA A 112 12.61 -9.19 -7.15
CA ALA A 112 13.59 -8.15 -6.87
C ALA A 112 13.10 -7.22 -5.75
N ALA A 113 11.84 -6.78 -5.81
CA ALA A 113 11.25 -5.96 -4.74
C ALA A 113 11.13 -6.72 -3.41
N LEU A 114 11.00 -8.05 -3.46
CA LEU A 114 11.03 -8.93 -2.28
C LEU A 114 12.45 -9.20 -1.76
N GLY A 115 13.50 -8.70 -2.42
CA GLY A 115 14.89 -8.86 -2.01
C GLY A 115 15.55 -10.17 -2.43
N TYR A 116 14.95 -10.92 -3.37
CA TYR A 116 15.55 -12.10 -3.95
C TYR A 116 16.45 -11.72 -5.15
N PRO A 117 17.56 -12.45 -5.37
CA PRO A 117 18.47 -12.18 -6.51
C PRO A 117 17.89 -12.60 -7.87
N GLY A 118 16.76 -13.29 -7.87
CA GLY A 118 16.05 -13.81 -9.02
C GLY A 118 14.92 -14.72 -8.56
N ASP A 119 14.25 -15.39 -9.50
CA ASP A 119 13.26 -16.40 -9.16
C ASP A 119 13.92 -17.51 -8.32
N PRO A 120 13.48 -17.75 -7.06
CA PRO A 120 14.07 -18.76 -6.18
C PRO A 120 14.03 -20.19 -6.72
N ALA A 121 13.09 -20.52 -7.61
CA ALA A 121 13.06 -21.82 -8.28
C ALA A 121 14.22 -21.99 -9.28
N GLN A 122 14.73 -20.88 -9.82
CA GLN A 122 15.84 -20.87 -10.79
C GLN A 122 17.19 -20.64 -10.11
N VAL A 123 17.25 -19.82 -9.06
CA VAL A 123 18.52 -19.42 -8.43
C VAL A 123 18.74 -20.05 -7.06
N GLY A 124 17.70 -20.56 -6.41
CA GLY A 124 17.76 -21.17 -5.08
C GLY A 124 18.02 -22.68 -5.09
N GLY A 125 18.13 -23.29 -6.28
CA GLY A 125 18.38 -24.71 -6.43
C GLY A 125 19.65 -25.16 -5.72
N ARG A 126 19.56 -26.25 -4.95
CA ARG A 126 20.72 -26.79 -4.21
C ARG A 126 21.87 -27.20 -5.14
N LEU A 127 21.53 -27.71 -6.32
CA LEU A 127 22.48 -28.12 -7.36
C LEU A 127 23.16 -26.90 -7.98
N GLN A 128 22.37 -25.89 -8.34
CA GLN A 128 22.83 -24.65 -8.96
C GLN A 128 23.76 -23.84 -8.05
N ASN A 129 23.55 -23.94 -6.72
CA ASN A 129 24.40 -23.32 -5.72
C ASN A 129 25.55 -24.22 -5.24
N GLY A 130 25.76 -25.39 -5.86
CA GLY A 130 26.84 -26.32 -5.50
C GLY A 130 26.75 -26.88 -4.07
N LEU A 131 25.56 -26.85 -3.47
CA LEU A 131 25.32 -27.36 -2.11
C LEU A 131 25.17 -28.88 -2.08
N VAL A 132 24.90 -29.50 -3.23
CA VAL A 132 24.78 -30.95 -3.39
C VAL A 132 25.43 -31.31 -4.72
N ASP A 133 26.25 -32.36 -4.70
CA ASP A 133 26.90 -32.91 -5.88
C ASP A 133 25.94 -33.87 -6.60
N GLU A 134 25.58 -33.56 -7.85
CA GLU A 134 24.69 -34.39 -8.68
C GLU A 134 25.28 -35.78 -8.98
N THR A 135 26.61 -35.92 -8.88
CA THR A 135 27.32 -37.16 -9.16
C THR A 135 27.55 -38.00 -7.91
N ALA A 136 27.27 -37.45 -6.72
CA ALA A 136 27.42 -38.18 -5.47
C ALA A 136 26.34 -39.27 -5.38
N PRO A 137 26.72 -40.53 -5.14
CA PRO A 137 25.75 -41.61 -4.98
C PRO A 137 24.84 -41.33 -3.78
N PHE A 138 23.53 -41.57 -3.94
CA PHE A 138 22.58 -41.46 -2.84
C PHE A 138 22.94 -42.48 -1.76
N THR A 139 23.50 -42.02 -0.64
CA THR A 139 23.97 -42.88 0.46
C THR A 139 22.88 -43.31 1.42
N GLY A 140 21.60 -43.16 1.02
CA GLY A 140 20.38 -43.37 1.81
C GLY A 140 20.60 -44.25 3.03
N GLN A 141 20.79 -43.62 4.20
CA GLN A 141 20.70 -44.38 5.44
C GLN A 141 19.25 -44.80 5.57
N GLU A 142 18.99 -46.10 5.41
CA GLU A 142 17.72 -46.71 5.76
C GLU A 142 17.40 -46.31 7.20
N VAL A 143 16.36 -45.50 7.36
CA VAL A 143 15.78 -45.25 8.68
C VAL A 143 15.10 -46.56 9.06
N ALA A 144 15.79 -47.37 9.84
CA ALA A 144 15.26 -48.60 10.39
C ALA A 144 13.98 -48.29 11.17
N GLN A 145 12.94 -49.08 10.91
CA GLN A 145 11.59 -48.99 11.48
C GLN A 145 11.59 -49.11 13.01
#